data_AF-A0A3C0FVX4-F1
#
_entry.id   AF-A0A3C0FVX4-F1
#
_cell.length_a   1.000
_cell.length_b   1.000
_cell.length_c   1.000
_cell.angle_alpha   90.00
_cell.angle_beta   90.00
_cell.angle_gamma   90.00
#
_symmetry.space_group_name_H-M   'P 1'
#
loop_
_entity.id
_entity.type
_entity.pdbx_description
1 polymer ?
#
loop_
_entity_poly.entity_id
_entity_poly.type
_entity_poly.pdbx_seq_one_letter_code
_entity_poly.pdbx_strand_id
1 'polypeptide(L)'
;MKPGARIAAVIELYDGWTHNRDDADRVVSGYFGSRRYIGGGDRREISERFYNLIRHQARLGWWLAECDYQFQDGRARMIADLVLHDGLDKADIEDRFNGEQFCPESLHPNEKHLIN
;
A
#
# COMPACT_ATOMS: atom_id res chain seq x y z
N MET A 1 -3.93 14.27 4.97
CA MET A 1 -3.60 13.81 3.60
C MET A 1 -4.84 13.19 2.95
N LYS A 2 -4.99 13.20 1.61
CA LYS A 2 -6.07 12.44 0.93
C LYS A 2 -5.91 10.94 1.22
N PRO A 3 -6.99 10.14 1.31
CA PRO A 3 -6.88 8.68 1.50
C PRO A 3 -5.96 8.01 0.46
N GLY A 4 -6.16 8.27 -0.83
CA GLY A 4 -5.29 7.74 -1.89
C GLY A 4 -3.83 8.17 -1.77
N ALA A 5 -3.55 9.38 -1.28
CA ALA A 5 -2.17 9.82 -1.06
C ALA A 5 -1.47 9.08 0.10
N ARG A 6 -2.22 8.61 1.11
CA ARG A 6 -1.66 7.71 2.13
C ARG A 6 -1.36 6.34 1.55
N ILE A 7 -2.24 5.82 0.68
CA ILE A 7 -2.00 4.56 -0.05
C ILE A 7 -0.73 4.65 -0.88
N ALA A 8 -0.54 5.72 -1.66
CA ALA A 8 0.69 5.96 -2.41
C ALA A 8 1.93 5.96 -1.50
N ALA A 9 1.86 6.63 -0.34
CA ALA A 9 2.97 6.68 0.60
C ALA A 9 3.33 5.29 1.17
N VAL A 10 2.33 4.45 1.47
CA VAL A 10 2.56 3.08 1.96
C VAL A 10 3.18 2.21 0.87
N ILE A 11 2.73 2.32 -0.38
CA ILE A 11 3.31 1.61 -1.53
C ILE A 11 4.79 1.97 -1.67
N GLU A 12 5.11 3.27 -1.74
CA GLU A 12 6.48 3.75 -1.85
C GLU A 12 7.38 3.27 -0.70
N LEU A 13 6.84 3.29 0.52
CA LEU A 13 7.56 2.83 1.71
C LEU A 13 7.82 1.32 1.69
N TYR A 14 6.84 0.52 1.28
CA TYR A 14 6.96 -0.92 1.15
C TYR A 14 7.95 -1.32 0.05
N ASP A 15 7.89 -0.67 -1.11
CA ASP A 15 8.84 -0.90 -2.21
C ASP A 15 10.27 -0.50 -1.81
N GLY A 16 10.42 0.64 -1.14
CA GLY A 16 11.71 1.07 -0.59
C GLY A 16 12.29 0.08 0.42
N TRP A 17 11.46 -0.50 1.27
CA TRP A 17 11.87 -1.52 2.24
C TRP A 17 12.27 -2.84 1.56
N THR A 18 11.45 -3.35 0.64
CA THR A 18 11.72 -4.62 -0.05
C THR A 18 12.94 -4.55 -0.97
N HIS A 19 13.19 -3.43 -1.62
CA HIS A 19 14.33 -3.25 -2.52
C HIS A 19 15.67 -3.23 -1.76
N ASN A 20 15.72 -2.55 -0.61
CA ASN A 20 16.96 -2.38 0.16
C ASN A 20 17.17 -3.48 1.22
N ARG A 21 16.13 -4.25 1.58
CA ARG A 21 16.12 -5.21 2.71
C ARG A 21 16.63 -4.59 4.01
N ASP A 22 16.36 -3.31 4.18
CA ASP A 22 16.80 -2.53 5.32
C ASP A 22 15.92 -2.79 6.55
N ASP A 23 16.40 -2.31 7.69
CA ASP A 23 15.60 -2.24 8.91
C ASP A 23 14.36 -1.36 8.69
N ALA A 24 13.18 -1.89 9.04
CA ALA A 24 11.89 -1.25 8.78
C ALA A 24 11.77 0.09 9.51
N ASP A 25 12.26 0.19 10.74
CA ASP A 25 12.20 1.42 11.53
C ASP A 25 13.09 2.50 10.92
N ARG A 26 14.27 2.12 10.41
CA ARG A 26 15.14 3.04 9.67
C ARG A 26 14.49 3.56 8.40
N VAL A 27 13.82 2.70 7.63
CA VAL A 27 13.11 3.10 6.40
C VAL A 27 11.98 4.09 6.74
N VAL A 28 11.17 3.80 7.76
CA VAL A 28 10.11 4.70 8.26
C VAL A 28 10.68 6.06 8.69
N SER A 29 11.75 6.04 9.49
CA SER A 29 12.39 7.27 9.98
C SER A 29 12.94 8.13 8.84
N GLY A 30 13.63 7.53 7.87
CA GLY A 30 14.15 8.22 6.69
C GLY A 30 13.05 8.80 5.79
N TYR A 31 11.98 8.04 5.59
CA TYR A 31 10.82 8.45 4.79
C TYR A 31 10.16 9.72 5.34
N PHE A 32 9.89 9.74 6.65
CA PHE A 32 9.25 10.89 7.31
C PHE A 32 10.20 12.03 7.65
N GLY A 33 11.48 11.75 7.83
CA GLY A 33 12.51 12.78 8.04
C GLY A 33 12.65 13.73 6.85
N SER A 34 12.56 13.19 5.64
CA SER A 34 12.57 13.95 4.39
C SER A 34 11.21 14.62 4.05
N ARG A 35 10.10 14.14 4.62
CA ARG A 35 8.73 14.59 4.31
C ARG A 35 8.06 15.27 5.51
N ARG A 36 8.54 16.48 5.85
CA ARG A 36 8.05 17.28 7.00
C ARG A 36 6.58 17.73 6.88
N TYR A 37 6.02 17.72 5.67
CA TYR A 37 4.63 18.09 5.41
C TYR A 37 3.61 17.02 5.84
N ILE A 38 4.05 15.78 6.11
CA ILE A 38 3.16 14.71 6.56
C ILE A 38 2.87 14.92 8.06
N GLY A 39 1.62 15.20 8.40
CA GLY A 39 1.17 15.45 9.77
C GLY A 39 1.18 14.20 10.66
N GLY A 40 1.13 14.36 11.98
CA GLY A 40 1.26 13.25 12.94
C GLY A 40 0.23 12.13 12.77
N GLY A 41 -1.04 12.48 12.49
CA GLY A 41 -2.09 11.49 12.22
C GLY A 41 -1.83 10.70 10.93
N ASP A 42 -1.42 11.39 9.86
CA ASP A 42 -1.07 10.74 8.59
C ASP A 42 0.15 9.82 8.76
N ARG A 43 1.16 10.24 9.53
CA ARG A 43 2.34 9.40 9.84
C ARG A 43 1.94 8.12 10.56
N ARG A 44 1.07 8.24 11.57
CA ARG A 44 0.57 7.08 12.32
C ARG A 44 -0.13 6.09 11.39
N GLU A 45 -1.06 6.56 10.57
CA GLU A 45 -1.83 5.70 9.66
C GLU A 45 -0.94 5.02 8.61
N ILE A 46 -0.01 5.77 8.00
CA ILE A 46 0.95 5.22 7.02
C ILE A 46 1.83 4.16 7.69
N SER A 47 2.39 4.43 8.87
CA SER A 47 3.20 3.44 9.61
C SER A 47 2.41 2.19 9.94
N GLU A 48 1.20 2.34 10.49
CA GLU A 48 0.35 1.20 10.87
C GLU A 48 0.07 0.29 9.67
N ARG A 49 -0.30 0.87 8.53
CA ARG A 49 -0.51 0.11 7.28
C ARG A 49 0.77 -0.56 6.79
N PHE A 50 1.89 0.15 6.76
CA PHE A 50 3.18 -0.42 6.35
C PHE A 50 3.57 -1.64 7.20
N TYR A 51 3.49 -1.54 8.53
CA TYR A 51 3.77 -2.69 9.39
C TYR A 51 2.72 -3.79 9.26
N ASN A 52 1.45 -3.48 8.96
CA ASN A 52 0.45 -4.50 8.64
C ASN A 52 0.85 -5.28 7.38
N LEU A 53 1.27 -4.62 6.30
CA LEU A 53 1.75 -5.28 5.09
C LEU A 53 2.93 -6.22 5.38
N ILE A 54 3.90 -5.79 6.19
CA ILE A 54 5.05 -6.62 6.59
C ILE A 54 4.59 -7.84 7.39
N ARG A 55 3.75 -7.63 8.42
CA ARG A 55 3.28 -8.70 9.31
C ARG A 55 2.43 -9.74 8.59
N HIS A 56 1.71 -9.33 7.54
CA HIS A 56 0.83 -10.21 6.76
C HIS A 56 1.38 -10.59 5.39
N GLN A 57 2.66 -10.32 5.09
CA GLN A 57 3.25 -10.53 3.76
C GLN A 57 3.04 -11.96 3.21
N ALA A 58 3.13 -13.00 4.05
CA ALA A 58 2.92 -14.38 3.60
C ALA A 58 1.45 -14.61 3.19
N ARG A 59 0.50 -14.16 4.03
CA ARG A 59 -0.94 -14.28 3.77
C ARG A 59 -1.36 -13.50 2.53
N LEU A 60 -0.92 -12.24 2.42
CA LEU A 60 -1.23 -11.40 1.25
C LEU A 60 -0.65 -12.01 -0.03
N GLY A 61 0.52 -12.65 0.07
CA GLY A 61 1.23 -13.18 -1.10
C GLY A 61 0.61 -14.47 -1.59
N TRP A 62 0.22 -15.32 -0.65
CA TRP A 62 -0.59 -16.50 -0.93
C TRP A 62 -1.89 -16.12 -1.63
N TRP A 63 -2.63 -15.13 -1.11
CA TRP A 63 -3.90 -14.72 -1.73
C TRP A 63 -3.70 -14.15 -3.14
N LEU A 64 -2.67 -13.33 -3.36
CA LEU A 64 -2.34 -12.84 -4.70
C LEU A 64 -2.04 -14.00 -5.67
N ALA A 65 -1.36 -15.06 -5.20
CA ALA A 65 -1.10 -16.25 -6.00
C ALA A 65 -2.39 -17.04 -6.30
N GLU A 66 -3.31 -17.18 -5.34
CA GLU A 66 -4.62 -17.81 -5.57
C GLU A 66 -5.47 -17.04 -6.60
N CYS A 67 -5.30 -15.72 -6.67
CA CYS A 67 -5.93 -14.88 -7.68
C CYS A 67 -5.21 -14.91 -9.04
N ASP A 68 -4.16 -15.72 -9.23
CA ASP A 68 -3.31 -15.74 -10.43
C ASP A 68 -2.65 -14.38 -10.73
N TYR A 69 -2.33 -13.62 -9.68
CA TYR A 69 -1.64 -12.32 -9.81
C TYR A 69 -0.16 -12.46 -9.50
N GLN A 70 0.65 -12.29 -10.54
CA GLN A 70 2.10 -12.55 -10.51
C GLN A 70 2.93 -11.51 -9.73
N PHE A 71 2.41 -10.30 -9.51
CA PHE A 71 3.17 -9.23 -8.85
C PHE A 71 3.06 -9.34 -7.34
N GLN A 72 4.14 -8.94 -6.65
CA GLN A 72 4.26 -9.02 -5.19
C GLN A 72 4.81 -7.70 -4.59
N ASP A 73 4.82 -6.63 -5.39
CA ASP A 73 5.25 -5.28 -5.02
C ASP A 73 4.26 -4.59 -4.07
N GLY A 74 4.63 -3.42 -3.55
CA GLY A 74 3.86 -2.65 -2.60
C GLY A 74 2.45 -2.36 -3.09
N ARG A 75 2.26 -2.14 -4.39
CA ARG A 75 0.94 -1.93 -4.99
C ARG A 75 0.06 -3.17 -4.89
N ALA A 76 0.59 -4.33 -5.31
CA ALA A 76 -0.11 -5.61 -5.19
C ALA A 76 -0.48 -5.93 -3.72
N ARG A 77 0.47 -5.70 -2.79
CA ARG A 77 0.24 -5.89 -1.35
C ARG A 77 -0.85 -4.99 -0.81
N MET A 78 -0.84 -3.72 -1.21
CA MET A 78 -1.79 -2.74 -0.73
C MET A 78 -3.20 -3.04 -1.26
N ILE A 79 -3.35 -3.44 -2.53
CA ILE A 79 -4.65 -3.87 -3.07
C ILE A 79 -5.18 -5.07 -2.28
N ALA A 80 -4.35 -6.10 -2.08
CA ALA A 80 -4.74 -7.28 -1.31
C ALA A 80 -5.13 -6.94 0.14
N ASP A 81 -4.41 -6.05 0.80
CA ASP A 81 -4.71 -5.61 2.17
C ASP A 81 -6.02 -4.83 2.25
N LEU A 82 -6.31 -3.94 1.30
CA LEU A 82 -7.59 -3.23 1.24
C LEU A 82 -8.79 -4.18 1.07
N VAL A 83 -8.61 -5.27 0.31
CA VAL A 83 -9.64 -6.30 0.13
C VAL A 83 -9.78 -7.18 1.37
N LEU A 84 -8.68 -7.70 1.90
CA LEU A 84 -8.71 -8.77 2.90
C LEU A 84 -8.77 -8.30 4.34
N HIS A 85 -8.17 -7.16 4.63
CA HIS A 85 -8.08 -6.61 5.98
C HIS A 85 -9.13 -5.52 6.20
N ASP A 86 -9.21 -4.57 5.27
CA ASP A 86 -10.17 -3.47 5.39
C ASP A 86 -11.58 -3.86 4.90
N GLY A 87 -11.69 -4.87 4.05
CA GLY A 87 -12.98 -5.33 3.51
C GLY A 87 -13.67 -4.28 2.65
N LEU A 88 -12.90 -3.41 2.01
CA LEU A 88 -13.44 -2.32 1.20
C LEU A 88 -14.12 -2.87 -0.04
N ASP A 89 -15.21 -2.21 -0.44
CA ASP A 89 -15.84 -2.51 -1.70
C ASP A 89 -15.03 -1.97 -2.89
N LYS A 90 -15.41 -2.41 -4.08
CA LYS A 90 -14.78 -2.01 -5.34
C LYS A 90 -14.71 -0.50 -5.52
N ALA A 91 -15.77 0.24 -5.20
CA ALA A 91 -15.84 1.68 -5.44
C ALA A 91 -14.88 2.43 -4.51
N ASP A 92 -14.80 2.00 -3.25
CA ASP A 92 -13.87 2.55 -2.26
C ASP A 92 -12.40 2.30 -2.64
N ILE A 93 -12.09 1.13 -3.21
CA ILE A 93 -10.74 0.85 -3.69
C ILE A 93 -10.45 1.69 -4.94
N GLU A 94 -11.37 1.77 -5.90
CA GLU A 94 -11.21 2.61 -7.09
C GLU A 94 -11.01 4.10 -6.74
N ASP A 95 -11.70 4.63 -5.73
CA ASP A 95 -11.48 6.01 -5.26
C ASP A 95 -10.06 6.24 -4.69
N ARG A 96 -9.48 5.22 -4.05
CA ARG A 96 -8.10 5.28 -3.54
C ARG A 96 -7.05 5.18 -4.65
N PHE A 97 -7.42 4.61 -5.80
CA PHE A 97 -6.63 4.48 -7.02
C PHE A 97 -7.25 5.31 -8.14
N ASN A 98 -7.27 6.64 -7.97
CA ASN A 98 -7.94 7.56 -8.89
C ASN A 98 -6.98 8.39 -9.77
N GLY A 99 -5.66 8.23 -9.61
CA GLY A 99 -4.66 8.95 -10.39
C GLY A 99 -4.62 10.46 -10.15
N GLU A 100 -5.33 10.98 -9.15
CA GLU A 100 -5.24 12.39 -8.78
C GLU A 100 -3.85 12.73 -8.22
N GLN A 101 -3.58 14.02 -8.06
CA GLN A 101 -2.32 14.50 -7.49
C GLN A 101 -2.00 13.79 -6.15
N PHE A 102 -0.82 13.17 -6.11
CA PHE A 102 -0.28 12.37 -4.99
C PHE A 102 -0.99 11.04 -4.72
N CYS A 103 -2.05 10.69 -5.43
CA CYS A 103 -2.69 9.37 -5.37
C CYS A 103 -2.00 8.40 -6.35
N PRO A 104 -2.09 7.08 -6.11
CA PRO A 104 -1.59 6.10 -7.05
C PRO A 104 -2.40 6.14 -8.36
N GLU A 105 -1.77 5.72 -9.45
CA GLU A 105 -2.44 5.55 -10.74
C GLU A 105 -3.64 4.62 -10.63
N SER A 106 -4.63 4.84 -11.50
CA SER A 106 -5.81 4.00 -11.56
C SER A 106 -5.50 2.53 -11.75
N LEU A 107 -6.38 1.69 -11.20
CA LEU A 107 -6.23 0.23 -11.29
C LEU A 107 -5.99 -0.20 -12.74
N HIS A 108 -4.89 -0.89 -12.94
CA HIS A 108 -4.55 -1.45 -14.23
C HIS A 108 -5.56 -2.55 -14.59
N PRO A 109 -5.79 -2.84 -15.89
CA PRO A 109 -6.77 -3.83 -16.30
C PRO A 109 -6.56 -5.21 -15.66
N ASN A 110 -5.30 -5.60 -15.43
CA ASN A 110 -4.91 -6.84 -14.77
C ASN A 110 -5.08 -6.81 -13.24
N GLU A 111 -5.39 -5.67 -12.62
CA GLU A 111 -5.64 -5.57 -11.17
C GLU A 111 -7.13 -5.68 -10.84
N LYS A 112 -7.99 -5.41 -11.82
CA LYS A 112 -9.44 -5.33 -11.59
C LYS A 112 -10.05 -6.63 -11.07
N HIS A 113 -9.47 -7.77 -11.39
CA HIS A 113 -9.97 -9.06 -10.90
C HIS A 113 -9.69 -9.30 -9.41
N LEU A 114 -8.77 -8.53 -8.80
CA LEU A 114 -8.44 -8.62 -7.38
C LEU A 114 -9.55 -8.06 -6.49
N ILE A 115 -10.41 -7.20 -7.03
CA ILE A 115 -11.40 -6.44 -6.26
C ILE A 115 -12.85 -6.78 -6.61
N ASN A 116 -13.07 -7.87 -7.36
CA ASN A 116 -14.39 -8.33 -7.80
C ASN A 116 -14.92 -9.48 -6.92
#